data_AF-A0A1M6CBP7-F1
#
_entry.id   AF-A0A1M6CBP7-F1
#
_cell.length_a   1.000
_cell.length_b   1.000
_cell.length_c   1.000
_cell.angle_alpha   90.00
_cell.angle_beta   90.00
_cell.angle_gamma   90.00
#
_symmetry.space_group_name_H-M   'P 1'
#
loop_
_entity.id
_entity.type
_entity.pdbx_description
1 polymer ?
#
loop_
_entity_poly.entity_id
_entity_poly.type
_entity_poly.pdbx_seq_one_letter_code
_entity_poly.pdbx_strand_id
1 'polypeptide(L)' 'MDNQIITDKIRQGLRTAFENKDSHSDMEFRPQFVFNDFRKGRKVLASLERELKYCDEFAISRHRR' A
#
# COMPACT_ATOMS: atom_id res chain seq x y z
N MET A 1 2.14 -15.82 11.13
CA MET A 1 3.31 -15.66 10.22
C MET A 1 4.45 -15.13 11.05
N ASP A 2 5.69 -15.51 10.77
CA ASP A 2 6.86 -15.04 11.52
C ASP A 2 7.08 -13.53 11.30
N ASN A 3 7.23 -12.76 12.39
CA ASN A 3 7.45 -11.31 12.35
C ASN A 3 8.72 -10.93 11.57
N GLN A 4 9.71 -11.83 11.51
CA GLN A 4 10.91 -11.62 10.72
C GLN A 4 10.60 -11.58 9.22
N ILE A 5 9.72 -12.48 8.74
CA ILE A 5 9.34 -12.56 7.33
C ILE A 5 8.62 -11.28 6.89
N ILE A 6 7.71 -10.75 7.72
CA ILE A 6 6.97 -9.51 7.41
C ILE A 6 7.94 -8.32 7.36
N THR A 7 8.87 -8.25 8.31
CA THR A 7 9.88 -7.17 8.36
C THR A 7 10.75 -7.14 7.10
N ASP A 8 11.18 -8.31 6.62
CA ASP A 8 11.96 -8.40 5.39
C ASP A 8 11.16 -7.99 4.16
N LYS A 9 9.87 -8.35 4.08
CA LYS A 9 9.00 -7.92 2.97
C LYS A 9 8.81 -6.40 2.95
N ILE A 10 8.58 -5.77 4.10
CA ILE A 10 8.47 -4.31 4.23
C ILE A 10 9.78 -3.65 3.78
N ARG A 11 10.92 -4.13 4.27
CA ARG A 11 12.24 -3.58 3.91
C ARG A 11 12.52 -3.66 2.41
N GLN A 12 12.20 -4.79 1.80
CA GLN A 12 12.34 -4.96 0.35
C GLN A 12 11.40 -4.04 -0.44
N GLY A 13 10.15 -3.88 0.01
CA GLY A 13 9.20 -2.96 -0.61
C GLY A 13 9.64 -1.49 -0.55
N LEU A 14 10.16 -1.06 0.60
CA LEU A 14 10.74 0.28 0.76
C LEU A 14 11.98 0.49 -0.13
N ARG A 15 12.88 -0.49 -0.16
CA ARG A 15 14.06 -0.45 -1.04
C ARG A 15 13.65 -0.33 -2.51
N THR A 16 12.63 -1.07 -2.96
CA THR A 16 12.16 -0.94 -4.34
C THR A 16 11.56 0.43 -4.63
N ALA A 17 10.76 0.99 -3.71
CA ALA A 17 10.08 2.25 -3.94
C ALA A 17 11.01 3.47 -3.86
N PHE A 18 12.02 3.44 -2.98
CA PHE A 18 12.82 4.63 -2.66
C PHE A 18 14.30 4.55 -3.05
N GLU A 19 14.86 3.36 -3.23
CA GLU A 19 16.28 3.20 -3.61
C GLU A 19 16.46 2.72 -5.04
N ASN A 20 15.85 1.57 -5.39
CA ASN A 20 16.06 0.92 -6.68
C ASN A 20 14.79 0.24 -7.18
N LYS A 21 14.13 0.87 -8.17
CA LYS A 21 12.92 0.38 -8.82
C LYS A 21 13.05 -1.01 -9.45
N ASP A 22 14.26 -1.43 -9.82
CA ASP A 22 14.52 -2.71 -10.49
C ASP A 22 14.67 -3.86 -9.49
N SER A 23 14.65 -3.58 -8.18
CA SER A 23 14.65 -4.62 -7.15
C SER A 23 13.30 -5.35 -7.06
N HIS A 24 13.35 -6.67 -6.83
CA HIS A 24 12.17 -7.50 -6.64
C HIS A 24 11.66 -7.44 -5.20
N SER A 25 10.34 -7.34 -5.05
CA SER A 25 9.58 -7.33 -3.80
C SER A 25 8.09 -7.41 -4.08
N ASP A 26 7.31 -7.80 -3.09
CA ASP A 26 5.86 -7.98 -3.21
C ASP A 26 5.15 -6.62 -3.32
N MET A 27 4.12 -6.53 -4.18
CA MET A 27 3.42 -5.26 -4.48
C MET A 27 2.66 -4.73 -3.26
N GLU A 28 2.18 -5.63 -2.41
CA GLU A 28 1.43 -5.35 -1.18
C GLU A 28 2.29 -4.64 -0.12
N PHE A 29 3.61 -4.80 -0.19
CA PHE A 29 4.56 -4.20 0.76
C PHE A 29 5.28 -2.97 0.18
N ARG A 30 4.95 -2.56 -1.05
CA ARG A 30 5.48 -1.36 -1.69
C ARG A 30 4.49 -0.20 -1.54
N PRO A 31 4.96 1.02 -1.20
CA PRO A 31 4.16 2.22 -1.33
C PRO A 31 3.55 2.35 -2.74
N GLN A 32 2.24 2.58 -2.82
CA GLN A 32 1.53 2.77 -4.08
C GLN A 32 0.97 4.18 -4.19
N PHE A 33 1.05 4.76 -5.39
CA PHE A 33 0.34 5.99 -5.71
C PHE A 33 -1.09 5.66 -6.14
N VAL A 34 -2.03 5.82 -5.20
CA VAL A 34 -3.46 5.58 -5.43
C VAL A 34 -4.15 6.89 -5.80
N PHE A 35 -4.76 6.93 -6.99
CA PHE A 35 -5.47 8.09 -7.48
C PHE A 35 -6.67 7.67 -8.34
N ASN A 36 -7.62 8.59 -8.53
CA ASN A 36 -8.74 8.35 -9.43
C ASN A 36 -8.27 8.49 -10.88
N ASP A 37 -8.40 7.42 -11.67
CA ASP A 37 -8.13 7.40 -13.10
C ASP A 37 -9.35 6.83 -13.84
N PHE A 38 -10.26 7.72 -14.23
CA PHE A 38 -11.52 7.35 -14.90
C PHE A 38 -11.28 6.64 -16.23
N ARG A 39 -10.18 6.93 -16.93
CA ARG A 39 -9.82 6.30 -18.22
C ARG A 39 -9.43 4.83 -18.04
N LYS A 40 -8.90 4.48 -16.88
CA LYS A 40 -8.47 3.11 -16.54
C LYS A 40 -9.41 2.43 -15.53
N GLY A 41 -10.55 3.04 -15.22
CA GLY A 41 -11.49 2.54 -14.22
C GLY A 41 -10.94 2.45 -12.79
N ARG A 42 -9.84 3.16 -12.48
CA ARG A 42 -9.24 3.12 -11.13
C ARG A 42 -9.89 4.15 -10.22
N LYS A 43 -10.34 3.71 -9.06
CA LYS A 43 -10.96 4.56 -8.03
C LYS A 43 -10.20 4.38 -6.73
N VAL A 44 -9.84 5.47 -6.08
CA VAL A 44 -9.27 5.48 -4.72
C VAL A 44 -10.19 4.71 -3.76
N LEU A 45 -11.51 4.88 -3.92
CA LEU A 45 -12.50 4.21 -3.09
C LEU A 45 -12.39 2.68 -3.15
N ALA A 46 -12.14 2.09 -4.32
CA ALA A 46 -12.01 0.65 -4.46
C ALA A 46 -10.74 0.10 -3.76
N SER A 47 -9.67 0.89 -3.71
CA SER A 47 -8.49 0.56 -2.91
C SER A 47 -8.81 0.64 -1.41
N LEU A 48 -9.50 1.69 -0.96
CA LEU A 48 -9.92 1.83 0.43
C LEU A 48 -10.84 0.68 0.88
N GLU A 49 -11.83 0.32 0.08
CA GLU A 49 -12.74 -0.81 0.36
C GLU A 49 -11.98 -2.13 0.51
N ARG A 50 -10.96 -2.36 -0.33
CA ARG A 50 -10.09 -3.54 -0.22
C ARG A 50 -9.34 -3.55 1.11
N GLU A 51 -8.66 -2.46 1.46
CA GLU A 51 -7.86 -2.41 2.68
C GLU A 51 -8.73 -2.52 3.93
N LEU A 52 -9.87 -1.83 3.96
CA LEU A 52 -10.82 -1.89 5.08
C LEU A 52 -11.43 -3.28 5.28
N LYS A 53 -11.56 -4.09 4.22
CA LYS A 53 -12.08 -5.46 4.31
C LYS A 53 -11.17 -6.40 5.12
N TYR A 54 -9.86 -6.16 5.11
CA TYR A 54 -8.86 -7.03 5.77
C TYR A 54 -8.26 -6.41 7.03
N CYS A 55 -8.73 -5.23 7.41
CA CYS A 55 -8.25 -4.51 8.57
C CYS A 55 -9.11 -4.83 9.80
N ASP A 56 -8.47 -5.10 10.94
CA ASP A 56 -9.19 -5.36 12.20
C ASP A 56 -9.84 -4.07 12.74
N GLU A 57 -9.11 -2.94 12.67
CA GLU A 57 -9.56 -1.63 13.15
C GLU A 57 -8.94 -0.50 12.32
N PHE A 58 -9.72 0.57 12.05
CA PHE A 58 -9.25 1.71 11.27
C PHE A 58 -9.61 3.06 11.90
N ALA A 59 -8.79 4.06 11.62
CA ALA A 59 -9.06 5.46 11.96
C ALA A 59 -8.77 6.37 10.75
N ILE A 60 -9.69 7.29 10.46
CA ILE A 60 -9.51 8.31 9.42
C ILE A 60 -9.37 9.67 10.11
N SER A 61 -8.16 10.24 10.07
CA SER A 61 -7.95 11.62 10.49
C SER A 61 -8.21 12.56 9.33
N ARG A 62 -9.22 13.43 9.46
CA ARG A 62 -9.43 14.55 8.54
C ARG A 62 -9.18 15.85 9.27
N HIS A 63 -8.06 16.50 8.96
CA HIS A 63 -7.85 17.88 9.36
C HIS A 63 -8.63 18.78 8.39
N ARG A 64 -9.75 19.35 8.85
CA ARG A 64 -10.37 20.46 8.13
C ARG A 64 -9.50 21.69 8.38
N ARG A 65 -8.88 22.22 7.32
CA ARG A 65 -8.38 23.59 7.33
C ARG A 65 -9.55 24.56 7.41
#